data_AF-A0A2T6ATU1-F1
#
_entry.id   AF-A0A2T6ATU1-F1
#
_cell.length_a   1.000
_cell.length_b   1.000
_cell.length_c   1.000
_cell.angle_alpha   90.00
_cell.angle_beta   90.00
_cell.angle_gamma   90.00
#
_symmetry.space_group_name_H-M   'P 1'
#
loop_
_entity.id
_entity.type
_entity.pdbx_description
1 polymer ?
#
loop_
_entity_poly.entity_id
_entity_poly.type
_entity_poly.pdbx_seq_one_letter_code
_entity_poly.pdbx_strand_id
1 'polypeptide(L)'
;MEEVLEENEVFSRIRHVEENGTGLFRATGEAGLEGIVMKRKDSRYQPGKRSWAWQKVIHWHETEVVITGYRKEDPGWLIAVEKDGRLRPGGVMELGIGRGLFLFLPRGKGGPFISGSGL
;
A
#
# COMPACT_ATOMS: atom_id res chain seq x y z
N MET A 1 -2.07 -11.68 30.77
CA MET A 1 -3.10 -11.48 29.72
C MET A 1 -3.50 -12.79 29.06
N GLU A 2 -2.71 -13.87 29.20
CA GLU A 2 -3.04 -15.20 28.65
C GLU A 2 -4.28 -15.85 29.25
N GLU A 3 -4.77 -15.36 30.39
CA GLU A 3 -5.83 -15.98 31.17
C GLU A 3 -7.20 -15.30 31.00
N VAL A 4 -7.30 -14.25 30.18
CA VAL A 4 -8.46 -13.34 30.19
C VAL A 4 -9.55 -13.72 29.18
N LEU A 5 -9.20 -14.40 28.08
CA LEU A 5 -10.14 -14.72 27.00
C LEU A 5 -9.79 -16.05 26.32
N GLU A 6 -10.81 -16.91 26.14
CA GLU A 6 -10.70 -18.16 25.40
C GLU A 6 -10.89 -17.93 23.89
N GLU A 7 -10.07 -18.62 23.07
CA GLU A 7 -10.22 -18.60 21.61
C GLU A 7 -11.57 -19.19 21.21
N ASN A 8 -12.26 -18.54 20.28
CA ASN A 8 -13.55 -18.97 19.74
C ASN A 8 -13.69 -18.53 18.28
N GLU A 9 -14.87 -18.68 17.67
CA GLU A 9 -15.10 -18.35 16.26
C GLU A 9 -14.84 -16.88 15.91
N VAL A 10 -14.96 -15.96 16.86
CA VAL A 10 -14.80 -14.51 16.65
C VAL A 10 -13.58 -13.91 17.37
N PHE A 11 -12.97 -14.65 18.30
CA PHE A 11 -11.80 -14.22 19.05
C PHE A 11 -10.64 -15.18 18.81
N SER A 12 -9.53 -14.64 18.30
CA SER A 12 -8.30 -15.39 18.08
C SER A 12 -7.13 -14.69 18.77
N ARG A 13 -6.30 -15.48 19.46
CA ARG A 13 -5.05 -14.99 20.03
C ARG A 13 -4.00 -14.91 18.94
N ILE A 14 -3.34 -13.77 18.86
CA ILE A 14 -2.26 -13.58 17.89
C ILE A 14 -1.11 -14.55 18.20
N ARG A 15 -0.72 -15.33 17.20
CA ARG A 15 0.48 -16.18 17.29
C ARG A 15 1.71 -15.27 17.19
N HIS A 16 2.75 -15.58 17.98
CA HIS A 16 4.02 -14.88 17.95
C HIS A 16 5.16 -15.90 17.99
N VAL A 17 6.34 -15.48 17.56
CA VAL A 17 7.57 -16.25 17.69
C VAL A 17 8.62 -15.38 18.37
N GLU A 18 9.45 -16.00 19.21
CA GLU A 18 10.63 -15.35 19.75
C GLU A 18 11.85 -15.70 18.87
N GLU A 19 12.76 -14.75 18.72
CA GLU A 19 14.09 -14.93 18.08
C GLU A 19 14.11 -15.36 16.59
N ASN A 20 12.97 -15.70 15.98
CA ASN A 20 12.86 -16.13 14.58
C ASN A 20 11.96 -15.22 13.73
N GLY A 21 12.22 -13.91 13.78
CA GLY A 21 11.44 -12.92 13.02
C GLY A 21 11.51 -13.11 11.50
N THR A 22 12.65 -13.55 10.97
CA THR A 22 12.85 -13.84 9.55
C THR A 22 12.03 -15.03 9.08
N GLY A 23 11.95 -16.10 9.89
CA GLY A 23 11.11 -17.26 9.61
C GLY A 23 9.62 -16.90 9.60
N LEU A 24 9.17 -16.09 10.58
CA LEU A 24 7.79 -15.60 10.58
C LEU A 24 7.52 -14.68 9.38
N PHE A 25 8.44 -13.78 9.03
CA PHE A 25 8.29 -12.91 7.87
C PHE A 25 8.13 -13.72 6.58
N ARG A 26 8.97 -14.75 6.36
CA ARG A 26 8.83 -15.63 5.20
C ARG A 26 7.48 -16.35 5.19
N ALA A 27 7.08 -16.94 6.32
CA ALA A 27 5.82 -17.67 6.42
C ALA A 27 4.59 -16.77 6.17
N THR A 28 4.61 -15.53 6.67
CA THR A 28 3.53 -14.58 6.39
C THR A 28 3.49 -14.15 4.92
N GLY A 29 4.65 -14.06 4.26
CA GLY A 29 4.73 -13.77 2.83
C GLY A 29 4.19 -14.91 1.97
N GLU A 30 4.55 -16.16 2.29
CA GLU A 30 4.00 -17.37 1.65
C GLU A 30 2.48 -17.47 1.84
N ALA A 31 1.96 -16.99 2.98
CA ALA A 31 0.53 -16.94 3.27
C ALA A 31 -0.20 -15.72 2.66
N GLY A 32 0.48 -14.84 1.93
CA GLY A 32 -0.14 -13.64 1.32
C GLY A 32 -0.57 -12.57 2.34
N LEU A 33 0.00 -12.57 3.54
CA LEU A 33 -0.26 -11.56 4.55
C LEU A 33 0.63 -10.33 4.32
N GLU A 34 0.24 -9.16 4.85
CA GLU A 34 0.97 -7.90 4.64
C GLU A 34 2.42 -7.94 5.17
N GLY A 35 2.66 -8.63 6.29
CA GLY A 35 3.97 -8.70 6.93
C GLY A 35 3.89 -9.02 8.42
N ILE A 36 4.81 -8.45 9.20
CA ILE A 36 4.94 -8.68 10.64
C ILE A 36 5.13 -7.38 11.42
N VAL A 37 4.93 -7.46 12.74
CA VAL A 37 5.33 -6.41 13.70
C VAL A 37 6.33 -7.01 14.68
N MET A 38 7.56 -6.52 14.66
CA MET A 38 8.61 -6.90 15.61
C MET A 38 8.52 -6.02 16.85
N LYS A 39 8.45 -6.61 18.03
CA LYS A 39 8.34 -5.91 19.31
C LYS A 39 9.50 -6.29 20.22
N ARG A 40 10.16 -5.31 20.86
CA ARG A 40 11.11 -5.59 21.95
C ARG A 40 10.34 -6.12 23.17
N LYS A 41 10.73 -7.30 23.66
CA LYS A 41 10.03 -8.03 24.73
C LYS A 41 9.92 -7.24 26.04
N ASP A 42 10.94 -6.45 26.35
CA ASP A 42 11.07 -5.61 27.53
C ASP A 42 10.51 -4.18 27.35
N SER A 43 9.97 -3.85 26.17
CA SER A 43 9.44 -2.51 25.91
C SER A 43 8.10 -2.28 26.58
N ARG A 44 7.94 -1.10 27.18
CA ARG A 44 6.65 -0.62 27.68
C ARG A 44 5.82 -0.05 26.53
N TYR A 45 4.51 -0.25 26.62
CA TYR A 45 3.55 0.41 25.74
C TYR A 45 3.61 1.93 25.93
N GLN A 46 3.59 2.68 24.83
CA GLN A 46 3.70 4.14 24.82
C GLN A 46 2.54 4.73 24.03
N PRO A 47 1.42 5.08 24.70
CA PRO A 47 0.24 5.65 24.04
C PRO A 47 0.59 6.90 23.21
N GLY A 48 0.03 6.99 22.00
CA GLY A 48 0.21 8.15 21.12
C GLY A 48 1.61 8.33 20.53
N LYS A 49 2.54 7.39 20.74
CA LYS A 49 3.92 7.49 20.25
C LYS A 49 4.26 6.39 19.26
N ARG A 50 4.92 6.78 18.16
CA ARG A 50 5.60 5.84 17.26
C ARG A 50 6.93 5.46 17.90
N SER A 51 7.06 4.20 18.32
CA SER A 51 8.22 3.69 19.05
C SER A 51 9.08 2.78 18.18
N TRP A 52 10.40 2.97 18.22
CA TRP A 52 11.38 2.05 17.59
C TRP A 52 11.39 0.65 18.21
N ALA A 53 10.76 0.49 19.37
CA ALA A 53 10.59 -0.84 19.95
C ALA A 53 9.56 -1.68 19.20
N TRP A 54 8.70 -1.08 18.37
CA TRP A 54 7.61 -1.73 17.63
C TRP A 54 7.74 -1.39 16.14
N GLN A 55 8.35 -2.29 15.38
CA GLN A 55 8.68 -2.06 13.97
C GLN A 55 7.78 -2.91 13.08
N LYS A 56 7.01 -2.25 12.20
CA LYS A 56 6.29 -2.92 11.12
C LYS A 56 7.27 -3.23 9.99
N VAL A 57 7.27 -4.47 9.54
CA VAL A 57 8.05 -4.94 8.38
C VAL A 57 7.07 -5.58 7.42
N ILE A 58 6.98 -5.06 6.21
CA ILE A 58 5.98 -5.48 5.22
C ILE A 58 6.64 -6.10 4.01
N HIS A 59 5.90 -6.98 3.35
CA HIS A 59 6.23 -7.48 2.03
C HIS A 59 5.96 -6.39 1.01
N TRP A 60 6.99 -6.03 0.25
CA TRP A 60 6.84 -5.07 -0.84
C TRP A 60 6.52 -5.82 -2.12
N HIS A 61 5.50 -5.35 -2.83
CA HIS A 61 5.16 -5.80 -4.16
C HIS A 61 5.34 -4.65 -5.13
N GLU A 62 5.97 -4.96 -6.26
CA GLU A 62 6.21 -4.02 -7.33
C GLU A 62 5.52 -4.53 -8.59
N THR A 63 5.03 -3.60 -9.40
CA THR A 63 4.47 -3.92 -10.71
C THR A 63 4.75 -2.77 -11.65
N GLU A 64 4.98 -3.09 -12.92
CA GLU A 64 5.06 -2.10 -13.98
C GLU A 64 3.64 -1.60 -14.30
N VAL A 65 3.54 -0.29 -14.54
CA VAL A 65 2.29 0.39 -14.86
C VAL A 65 2.53 1.41 -15.97
N VAL A 66 1.51 1.65 -16.78
CA VAL A 66 1.47 2.70 -17.79
C VAL A 66 0.78 3.92 -17.19
N ILE A 67 1.39 5.11 -17.30
CA ILE A 67 0.73 6.37 -16.95
C ILE A 67 -0.19 6.74 -18.10
N THR A 68 -1.50 6.75 -17.84
CA THR A 68 -2.53 7.05 -18.84
C THR A 68 -3.09 8.47 -18.71
N GLY A 69 -2.72 9.19 -17.65
CA GLY A 69 -3.14 10.58 -17.45
C GLY A 69 -2.66 11.17 -16.13
N TYR A 70 -3.04 12.42 -15.85
CA TYR A 70 -2.71 13.10 -14.61
C TYR A 70 -3.81 14.07 -14.17
N ARG A 71 -3.92 14.29 -12.86
CA ARG A 71 -4.78 15.32 -12.24
C ARG A 71 -3.96 16.58 -11.95
N LYS A 72 -4.54 17.76 -12.21
CA LYS A 72 -3.85 19.06 -12.06
C LYS A 72 -4.05 19.69 -10.67
N GLU A 73 -5.26 19.66 -10.15
CA GLU A 73 -5.62 20.35 -8.90
C GLU A 73 -5.22 19.54 -7.67
N ASP A 74 -5.43 18.23 -7.74
CA ASP A 74 -5.01 17.26 -6.73
C ASP A 74 -3.99 16.32 -7.37
N PRO A 75 -2.67 16.56 -7.23
CA PRO A 75 -1.62 15.83 -7.94
C PRO A 75 -1.78 14.31 -7.84
N GLY A 76 -1.94 13.66 -8.99
CA GLY A 76 -2.11 12.22 -9.08
C GLY A 76 -1.92 11.72 -10.50
N TRP A 77 -1.32 10.54 -10.66
CA TRP A 77 -1.18 9.87 -11.95
C TRP A 77 -2.27 8.82 -12.11
N LEU A 78 -2.98 8.86 -13.23
CA LEU A 78 -3.84 7.74 -13.61
C LEU A 78 -2.93 6.64 -14.16
N ILE A 79 -3.01 5.47 -13.55
CA ILE A 79 -2.18 4.32 -13.92
C ILE A 79 -3.06 3.19 -14.48
N ALA A 80 -2.48 2.41 -15.39
CA ALA A 80 -3.07 1.19 -15.93
C ALA A 80 -2.04 0.06 -15.93
N VAL A 81 -2.51 -1.16 -15.73
CA VAL A 81 -1.71 -2.38 -15.87
C VAL A 81 -2.03 -2.99 -17.22
N GLU A 82 -1.00 -3.29 -18.02
CA GLU A 82 -1.19 -4.04 -19.26
C GLU A 82 -1.37 -5.52 -18.97
N LYS A 83 -2.45 -6.10 -19.47
CA LYS A 83 -2.71 -7.54 -19.37
C LYS A 83 -3.35 -8.03 -20.67
N ASP A 84 -2.73 -9.02 -21.31
CA ASP A 84 -3.19 -9.63 -22.55
C ASP A 84 -3.38 -8.60 -23.69
N GLY A 85 -2.45 -7.65 -23.82
CA GLY A 85 -2.51 -6.56 -24.81
C GLY A 85 -3.61 -5.54 -24.57
N ARG A 86 -4.22 -5.53 -23.37
CA ARG A 86 -5.25 -4.56 -22.97
C ARG A 86 -4.85 -3.85 -21.71
N LEU A 87 -5.01 -2.52 -21.70
CA LEU A 87 -4.81 -1.70 -20.51
C LEU A 87 -6.01 -1.83 -19.58
N ARG A 88 -5.76 -2.23 -18.34
CA ARG A 88 -6.75 -2.27 -17.25
C ARG A 88 -6.51 -1.12 -16.29
N PRO A 89 -7.53 -0.34 -15.92
CA PRO A 89 -7.36 0.74 -14.94
C PRO A 89 -6.78 0.22 -13.61
N GLY A 90 -5.70 0.85 -13.16
CA GLY A 90 -5.00 0.55 -11.89
C GLY A 90 -5.28 1.56 -10.78
N GLY A 91 -6.06 2.61 -11.05
CA GLY A 91 -6.41 3.66 -10.09
C GLY A 91 -5.54 4.91 -10.22
N VAL A 92 -5.47 5.69 -9.14
CA VAL A 92 -4.68 6.92 -9.07
C VAL A 92 -3.53 6.71 -8.10
N MET A 93 -2.30 6.94 -8.57
CA MET A 93 -1.11 7.01 -7.74
C MET A 93 -0.95 8.45 -7.26
N GLU A 94 -1.06 8.68 -5.94
CA GLU A 94 -1.01 10.02 -5.34
C GLU A 94 0.33 10.30 -4.61
N LEU A 95 1.00 9.24 -4.18
CA LEU A 95 2.27 9.31 -3.45
C LEU A 95 3.44 9.00 -4.39
N GLY A 96 4.62 9.55 -4.08
CA GLY A 96 5.83 9.36 -4.91
C GLY A 96 5.92 10.29 -6.13
N ILE A 97 4.93 11.15 -6.36
CA ILE A 97 4.98 12.18 -7.41
C ILE A 97 5.74 13.40 -6.87
N GLY A 98 7.02 13.50 -7.20
CA GLY A 98 7.84 14.65 -6.80
C GLY A 98 7.30 15.97 -7.37
N ARG A 99 7.37 17.06 -6.59
CA ARG A 99 6.88 18.41 -7.00
C ARG A 99 7.50 18.93 -8.32
N GLY A 100 8.66 18.43 -8.73
CA GLY A 100 9.33 18.79 -9.98
C GLY A 100 8.93 17.97 -11.21
N LEU A 101 8.19 16.89 -11.04
CA LEU A 101 7.94 15.92 -12.13
C LEU A 101 6.84 16.38 -13.09
N PHE A 102 5.95 17.27 -12.64
CA PHE A 102 4.98 17.96 -13.49
C PHE A 102 5.62 18.98 -14.44
N LEU A 103 6.88 19.37 -14.22
CA LEU A 103 7.56 20.40 -15.02
C LEU A 103 7.94 19.91 -16.43
N PHE A 104 8.03 18.59 -16.64
CA PHE A 104 8.42 17.96 -17.91
C PHE A 104 7.24 17.44 -18.73
N LEU A 105 6.02 17.43 -18.18
CA LEU A 105 4.84 17.07 -18.96
C LEU A 105 4.50 18.23 -19.92
N PRO A 106 4.38 17.98 -21.22
CA PRO A 106 4.00 19.03 -22.17
C PRO A 106 2.66 19.63 -21.74
N ARG A 107 2.61 20.95 -21.61
CA ARG A 107 1.36 21.68 -21.41
C ARG A 107 0.51 21.47 -22.66
N GLY A 108 -0.41 20.50 -22.62
CA GLY A 108 -1.38 20.29 -23.68
C GLY A 108 -2.18 21.57 -23.89
N LYS A 109 -2.09 22.14 -25.10
CA LYS A 109 -3.07 23.12 -25.58
C LYS A 109 -4.41 22.41 -25.62
N GLY A 110 -5.42 22.98 -24.97
CA GLY A 110 -6.78 22.43 -24.94
C GLY A 110 -7.25 22.13 -26.36
N GLY A 111 -7.45 20.84 -26.66
CA GLY A 111 -8.19 20.37 -27.82
C GLY A 111 -9.68 20.33 -27.50
N PRO A 112 -10.55 20.42 -28.52
CA PRO A 112 -11.94 20.81 -28.34
C PRO A 112 -12.74 19.75 -27.58
N PHE A 113 -13.58 20.26 -26.69
CA PHE A 113 -14.66 19.55 -26.00
C PHE A 113 -15.61 18.96 -27.04
N ILE A 114 -15.73 17.63 -27.09
CA ILE A 114 -16.74 16.96 -27.91
C ILE A 114 -18.01 16.90 -27.07
N SER A 115 -18.98 17.79 -27.34
CA SER A 115 -20.30 17.67 -26.75
C SER A 115 -21.04 16.51 -27.43
N GLY A 116 -21.32 15.44 -26.69
CA GLY A 116 -22.32 14.45 -27.09
C GLY A 116 -23.72 14.99 -26.85
N SER A 117 -24.36 15.51 -27.89
CA SER A 117 -25.83 15.67 -27.96
C SER A 117 -26.45 14.34 -28.39
N GLY A 118 -27.55 13.99 -27.73
CA GLY A 118 -28.19 12.67 -27.82
C GLY A 118 -28.87 12.35 -29.15
N LEU A 119 -29.09 11.04 -29.31
CA LEU A 119 -30.30 10.42 -29.81
C LEU A 119 -30.61 9.22 -28.89
#